data_AF-A0A2E4XNG8-F1
#
_entry.id   AF-A0A2E4XNG8-F1
#
_cell.length_a   1.000
_cell.length_b   1.000
_cell.length_c   1.000
_cell.angle_alpha   90.00
_cell.angle_beta   90.00
_cell.angle_gamma   90.00
#
_symmetry.space_group_name_H-M   'P 1'
#
loop_
_entity.id
_entity.type
_entity.pdbx_description
1 polymer ?
#
loop_
_entity_poly.entity_id
_entity_poly.type
_entity_poly.pdbx_seq_one_letter_code
_entity_poly.pdbx_strand_id
1 'polypeptide(L)'
;MLVPNMLKAARALLGVRQSELAKAAGISLATLNNFERGIGDPRASTIAAIERSLARGGISFTGDGEFEGVTLCKIQRPSAFDTYTASRQVLEALERASLLNIQSIVFYRNSETTTSYEHHQYVSLMIQGVTRTVIFDQVRLSLESVSHAAEVSGILLAAVSMYPNALYYLPEFVSDTLRLPPPQAVEMVVETHKEKLNDPADFFDLFGIGAETYARWLMVPDHPFQQLIITSQSRILPR
;
A
#
# COMPACT_ATOMS: atom_id res chain seq x y z
N MET A 1 15.71 0.16 -22.85
CA MET A 1 16.12 1.57 -22.82
C MET A 1 14.86 2.41 -22.87
N LEU A 2 14.57 3.19 -21.82
CA LEU A 2 13.44 4.13 -21.86
C LEU A 2 13.65 5.20 -22.93
N VAL A 3 12.67 5.38 -23.81
CA VAL A 3 12.65 6.46 -24.82
C VAL A 3 11.50 7.46 -24.55
N PRO A 4 11.53 8.68 -25.13
CA PRO A 4 10.56 9.73 -24.82
C PRO A 4 9.09 9.34 -25.06
N ASN A 5 8.80 8.55 -26.10
CA ASN A 5 7.44 8.11 -26.39
C ASN A 5 6.92 7.08 -25.38
N MET A 6 7.76 6.12 -24.98
CA MET A 6 7.43 5.16 -23.92
C MET A 6 7.17 5.86 -22.57
N LEU A 7 7.94 6.91 -22.25
CA LEU A 7 7.68 7.72 -21.05
C LEU A 7 6.31 8.40 -21.10
N LYS A 8 5.98 9.06 -22.23
CA LYS A 8 4.68 9.72 -22.41
C LYS A 8 3.53 8.72 -22.31
N ALA A 9 3.66 7.54 -22.92
CA ALA A 9 2.68 6.46 -22.84
C ALA A 9 2.52 5.93 -21.40
N ALA A 10 3.63 5.65 -20.70
CA ALA A 10 3.60 5.20 -19.31
C ALA A 10 2.89 6.20 -18.39
N ARG A 11 3.20 7.49 -18.56
CA ARG A 11 2.56 8.57 -17.81
C ARG A 11 1.06 8.67 -18.11
N ALA A 12 0.67 8.48 -19.37
CA ALA A 12 -0.75 8.45 -19.76
C ALA A 12 -1.49 7.25 -19.16
N LEU A 13 -0.90 6.05 -19.16
CA LEU A 13 -1.47 4.85 -18.53
C LEU A 13 -1.67 5.04 -17.03
N LEU A 14 -0.74 5.70 -16.34
CA LEU A 14 -0.84 5.99 -14.91
C LEU A 14 -1.78 7.17 -14.60
N GLY A 15 -2.11 8.00 -15.59
CA GLY A 15 -2.89 9.22 -15.39
C GLY A 15 -2.18 10.28 -14.53
N VAL A 16 -0.84 10.29 -14.49
CA VAL A 16 -0.06 11.21 -13.65
C VAL A 16 0.49 12.39 -14.43
N ARG A 17 0.72 13.52 -13.75
CA ARG A 17 1.32 14.72 -14.33
C ARG A 17 2.85 14.60 -14.35
N GLN A 18 3.51 15.36 -15.23
CA GLN A 18 4.98 15.45 -15.26
C GLN A 18 5.55 15.84 -13.88
N SER A 19 4.90 16.79 -13.18
CA SER A 19 5.33 17.22 -11.85
C SER A 19 5.30 16.11 -10.79
N GLU A 20 4.32 15.21 -10.88
CA GLU A 20 4.17 14.10 -9.94
C GLU A 20 5.24 13.05 -10.19
N LEU A 21 5.47 12.69 -11.45
CA LEU A 21 6.55 11.76 -11.83
C LEU A 21 7.93 12.33 -11.52
N ALA A 22 8.17 13.62 -11.78
CA ALA A 22 9.44 14.27 -11.46
C ALA A 22 9.73 14.20 -9.95
N LYS A 23 8.72 14.50 -9.13
CA LYS A 23 8.82 14.38 -7.67
C LYS A 23 9.08 12.94 -7.22
N ALA A 24 8.35 11.97 -7.77
CA ALA A 24 8.50 10.55 -7.42
C ALA A 24 9.85 9.96 -7.87
N ALA A 25 10.42 10.46 -8.97
CA ALA A 25 11.75 10.11 -9.45
C ALA A 25 12.88 10.91 -8.77
N GLY A 26 12.58 11.95 -7.98
CA GLY A 26 13.57 12.78 -7.33
C GLY A 26 14.38 13.65 -8.30
N ILE A 27 13.78 14.10 -9.40
CA ILE A 27 14.42 14.93 -10.43
C ILE A 27 13.66 16.26 -10.63
N SER A 28 14.28 17.22 -11.29
CA SER A 28 13.60 18.49 -11.62
C SER A 28 12.54 18.29 -12.70
N LEU A 29 11.47 19.08 -12.65
CA LEU A 29 10.43 19.09 -13.69
C LEU A 29 11.01 19.45 -15.08
N ALA A 30 11.97 20.37 -15.13
CA ALA A 30 12.65 20.75 -16.37
C ALA A 30 13.42 19.57 -16.99
N THR A 31 14.09 18.78 -16.15
CA THR A 31 14.79 17.56 -16.59
C THR A 31 13.83 16.56 -17.22
N LEU A 32 12.69 16.29 -16.56
CA LEU A 32 11.68 15.37 -17.10
C LEU A 32 11.07 15.90 -18.41
N ASN A 33 10.78 17.21 -18.50
CA ASN A 33 10.23 17.84 -19.69
C ASN A 33 11.20 17.75 -20.88
N ASN A 34 12.49 18.05 -20.66
CA ASN A 34 13.52 17.92 -21.69
C ASN A 34 13.62 16.48 -22.19
N PHE A 35 13.58 15.49 -21.28
CA PHE A 35 13.56 14.08 -21.66
C PHE A 35 12.34 13.74 -22.52
N GLU A 36 11.12 14.12 -22.13
CA GLU A 36 9.90 13.84 -22.92
C GLU A 36 9.92 14.48 -24.32
N ARG A 37 10.68 15.57 -24.50
CA ARG A 37 10.88 16.27 -25.77
C ARG A 37 12.08 15.75 -26.58
N GLY A 38 12.87 14.82 -26.04
CA GLY A 38 14.10 14.35 -26.67
C GLY A 38 15.20 15.42 -26.75
N ILE A 39 15.21 16.38 -25.80
CA ILE A 39 16.18 17.48 -25.77
C ILE A 39 17.35 17.12 -24.85
N GLY A 40 18.56 17.20 -25.40
CA GLY A 40 19.80 16.93 -24.69
C GLY A 40 20.07 15.44 -24.48
N ASP A 41 21.13 15.14 -23.73
CA ASP A 41 21.51 13.77 -23.38
C ASP A 41 21.27 13.52 -21.88
N PRO A 42 20.22 12.79 -21.51
CA PRO A 42 19.91 12.52 -20.11
C PRO A 42 20.93 11.57 -19.48
N ARG A 43 21.41 11.92 -18.29
CA ARG A 43 22.31 11.04 -17.51
C ARG A 43 21.64 9.69 -17.28
N ALA A 44 22.42 8.61 -17.35
CA ALA A 44 21.95 7.25 -17.04
C ALA A 44 21.25 7.15 -15.67
N SER A 45 21.74 7.90 -14.67
CA SER A 45 21.12 7.97 -13.34
C SER A 45 19.71 8.58 -13.36
N THR A 46 19.47 9.58 -14.21
CA THR A 46 18.15 10.18 -14.42
C THR A 46 17.19 9.18 -15.05
N ILE A 47 17.64 8.47 -16.09
CA ILE A 47 16.84 7.42 -16.75
C ILE A 47 16.45 6.34 -15.74
N ALA A 48 17.43 5.82 -15.00
CA ALA A 48 17.20 4.79 -13.99
C ALA A 48 16.27 5.27 -12.84
N ALA A 49 16.30 6.55 -12.49
CA ALA A 49 15.38 7.11 -11.51
C ALA A 49 13.93 7.15 -12.02
N ILE A 50 13.73 7.54 -13.28
CA ILE A 50 12.42 7.55 -13.94
C ILE A 50 11.89 6.13 -14.09
N GLU A 51 12.69 5.20 -14.62
CA GLU A 51 12.32 3.79 -14.80
C GLU A 51 11.91 3.14 -13.47
N ARG A 52 12.70 3.33 -12.40
CA ARG A 52 12.34 2.84 -11.07
C ARG A 52 11.04 3.44 -10.56
N SER A 53 10.82 4.73 -10.75
CA SER A 53 9.58 5.38 -10.31
C SER A 53 8.35 4.85 -11.06
N LEU A 54 8.46 4.63 -12.37
CA LEU A 54 7.38 4.08 -13.19
C LEU A 54 7.13 2.61 -12.87
N ALA A 55 8.18 1.83 -12.61
CA ALA A 55 8.09 0.44 -12.18
C ALA A 55 7.35 0.31 -10.84
N ARG A 56 7.63 1.19 -9.86
CA ARG A 56 6.84 1.28 -8.61
C ARG A 56 5.38 1.64 -8.87
N GLY A 57 5.11 2.43 -9.90
CA GLY A 57 3.76 2.71 -10.39
C GLY A 57 3.10 1.53 -11.12
N GLY A 58 3.78 0.39 -11.30
CA GLY A 58 3.25 -0.79 -11.99
C GLY A 58 3.46 -0.81 -13.50
N ILE A 59 4.31 0.07 -14.03
CA ILE A 59 4.67 0.07 -15.44
C ILE A 59 5.78 -0.95 -15.70
N SER A 60 5.62 -1.72 -16.77
CA SER A 60 6.68 -2.53 -17.35
C SER A 60 6.94 -2.09 -18.79
N PHE A 61 8.21 -2.11 -19.17
CA PHE A 61 8.68 -1.77 -20.51
C PHE A 61 9.17 -3.03 -21.22
N THR A 62 8.78 -3.21 -22.48
CA THR A 62 9.28 -4.27 -23.34
C THR A 62 9.78 -3.68 -24.65
N GLY A 63 10.77 -4.32 -25.26
CA GLY A 63 11.17 -4.00 -26.63
C GLY A 63 12.27 -4.93 -27.13
N ASP A 64 12.21 -5.25 -28.41
CA ASP A 64 13.08 -6.20 -29.11
C ASP A 64 13.77 -5.59 -30.34
N GLY A 65 13.66 -4.26 -30.50
CA GLY A 65 14.20 -3.52 -31.64
C GLY A 65 13.23 -3.37 -32.81
N GLU A 66 12.17 -4.19 -32.87
CA GLU A 66 11.06 -4.04 -33.82
C GLU A 66 9.83 -3.42 -33.15
N PHE A 67 9.55 -3.83 -31.91
CA PHE A 67 8.42 -3.37 -31.13
C PHE A 67 8.86 -2.64 -29.86
N GLU A 68 8.08 -1.64 -29.46
CA GLU A 68 8.16 -1.00 -28.15
C GLU A 68 6.82 -1.19 -27.43
N GLY A 69 6.87 -1.64 -26.18
CA GLY A 69 5.69 -1.93 -25.37
C GLY A 69 5.74 -1.24 -24.01
N VAL A 70 4.59 -0.71 -23.61
CA VAL A 70 4.36 -0.17 -22.27
C VAL A 70 3.11 -0.81 -21.71
N THR A 71 3.25 -1.53 -20.60
CA THR A 71 2.16 -2.27 -19.97
C THR A 71 1.95 -1.78 -18.55
N LEU A 72 0.68 -1.66 -18.14
CA LEU A 72 0.30 -1.35 -16.76
C LEU A 72 -0.22 -2.62 -16.06
N CYS A 73 0.40 -2.97 -14.94
CA CYS A 73 -0.13 -3.96 -14.01
C CYS A 73 -1.24 -3.31 -13.15
N LYS A 74 -2.51 -3.57 -13.53
CA LYS A 74 -3.69 -2.99 -12.85
C LYS A 74 -3.95 -3.56 -11.46
N ILE A 75 -3.51 -4.79 -11.19
CA ILE A 75 -3.67 -5.43 -9.88
C ILE A 75 -2.33 -6.01 -9.49
N GLN A 76 -1.75 -5.48 -8.43
CA GLN A 76 -0.55 -6.03 -7.82
C GLN A 76 -0.93 -6.75 -6.53
N ARG A 77 -0.43 -7.96 -6.34
CA ARG A 77 -0.65 -8.75 -5.14
C ARG A 77 0.69 -9.21 -4.58
N PRO A 78 1.38 -8.36 -3.81
CA PRO A 78 2.68 -8.69 -3.27
C PRO A 78 2.57 -9.84 -2.27
N SER A 79 3.57 -10.72 -2.30
CA SER A 79 3.84 -11.66 -1.22
C SER A 79 5.12 -11.24 -0.51
N ALA A 80 5.21 -11.57 0.77
CA ALA A 80 6.40 -11.37 1.59
C ALA A 80 6.65 -12.61 2.44
N PHE A 81 7.92 -12.98 2.59
CA PHE A 81 8.31 -14.12 3.42
C PHE A 81 8.27 -13.80 4.92
N ASP A 82 8.37 -12.52 5.27
CA ASP A 82 8.42 -12.02 6.65
C ASP A 82 7.62 -10.71 6.80
N THR A 83 7.27 -10.40 8.06
CA THR A 83 6.42 -9.27 8.44
C THR A 83 7.10 -7.91 8.24
N TYR A 84 8.43 -7.84 8.40
CA TYR A 84 9.21 -6.62 8.15
C TYR A 84 9.18 -6.23 6.66
N THR A 85 9.40 -7.19 5.77
CA THR A 85 9.30 -6.98 4.33
C THR A 85 7.89 -6.61 3.92
N ALA A 86 6.88 -7.25 4.51
CA ALA A 86 5.48 -6.92 4.30
C ALA A 86 5.15 -5.46 4.67
N SER A 87 5.46 -5.06 5.90
CA SER A 87 5.17 -3.71 6.39
C SER A 87 5.90 -2.65 5.58
N ARG A 88 7.15 -2.90 5.18
CA ARG A 88 7.90 -2.02 4.28
C ARG A 88 7.21 -1.85 2.93
N GLN A 89 6.77 -2.93 2.27
CA GLN A 89 6.08 -2.82 0.97
C GLN A 89 4.76 -2.04 1.09
N VAL A 90 4.04 -2.21 2.21
CA VAL A 90 2.83 -1.44 2.48
C VAL A 90 3.15 0.05 2.65
N LEU A 91 4.15 0.38 3.46
CA LEU A 91 4.58 1.77 3.67
C LEU A 91 5.04 2.41 2.35
N GLU A 92 5.82 1.71 1.53
CA GLU A 92 6.24 2.16 0.20
C GLU A 92 5.04 2.42 -0.74
N ALA A 93 3.96 1.62 -0.63
CA ALA A 93 2.74 1.85 -1.39
C ALA A 93 1.98 3.11 -0.92
N LEU A 94 1.99 3.39 0.39
CA LEU A 94 1.40 4.60 0.98
C LEU A 94 2.21 5.88 0.67
N GLU A 95 3.49 5.76 0.30
CA GLU A 95 4.26 6.94 -0.08
C GLU A 95 3.69 7.62 -1.34
N ARG A 96 3.75 8.96 -1.39
CA ARG A 96 3.36 9.72 -2.60
C ARG A 96 4.20 9.34 -3.83
N ALA A 97 5.39 8.77 -3.63
CA ALA A 97 6.29 8.32 -4.68
C ALA A 97 5.86 7.00 -5.35
N SER A 98 4.79 6.35 -4.85
CA SER A 98 4.21 5.13 -5.42
C SER A 98 3.41 5.37 -6.71
N LEU A 99 3.06 6.63 -7.00
CA LEU A 99 2.22 7.03 -8.15
C LEU A 99 0.85 6.32 -8.20
N LEU A 100 0.38 5.79 -7.06
CA LEU A 100 -0.91 5.11 -7.00
C LEU A 100 -2.11 6.05 -7.12
N ASN A 101 -1.96 7.33 -6.73
CA ASN A 101 -3.07 8.27 -6.57
C ASN A 101 -4.22 7.61 -5.77
N ILE A 102 -3.91 7.31 -4.50
CA ILE A 102 -4.78 6.54 -3.61
C ILE A 102 -6.15 7.21 -3.46
N GLN A 103 -7.20 6.44 -3.73
CA GLN A 103 -8.61 6.82 -3.55
C GLN A 103 -9.21 6.20 -2.28
N SER A 104 -8.83 4.96 -1.95
CA SER A 104 -9.23 4.31 -0.72
C SER A 104 -8.22 3.27 -0.25
N ILE A 105 -8.11 3.13 1.07
CA ILE A 105 -7.37 2.09 1.78
C ILE A 105 -8.40 1.36 2.63
N VAL A 106 -8.52 0.06 2.43
CA VAL A 106 -9.50 -0.79 3.13
C VAL A 106 -8.73 -1.80 3.97
N PHE A 107 -8.86 -1.73 5.29
CA PHE A 107 -8.34 -2.74 6.21
C PHE A 107 -9.38 -3.82 6.46
N TYR A 108 -8.95 -5.06 6.56
CA TYR A 108 -9.85 -6.16 6.88
C TYR A 108 -9.10 -7.31 7.52
N ARG A 109 -9.88 -8.21 8.12
CA ARG A 109 -9.38 -9.44 8.69
C ARG A 109 -9.46 -10.55 7.65
N ASN A 110 -8.37 -11.28 7.51
CA ASN A 110 -8.31 -12.52 6.76
C ASN A 110 -8.10 -13.69 7.73
N SER A 111 -8.48 -14.89 7.35
CA SER A 111 -8.30 -16.08 8.17
C SER A 111 -7.81 -17.24 7.33
N GLU A 112 -6.80 -17.94 7.82
CA GLU A 112 -6.35 -19.20 7.24
C GLU A 112 -6.64 -20.33 8.22
N THR A 113 -7.29 -21.39 7.76
CA THR A 113 -7.40 -22.64 8.53
C THR A 113 -6.11 -23.42 8.34
N THR A 114 -5.31 -23.54 9.39
CA THR A 114 -4.08 -24.34 9.37
C THR A 114 -4.41 -25.84 9.50
N THR A 115 -3.42 -26.69 9.25
CA THR A 115 -3.54 -28.14 9.47
C THR A 115 -3.80 -28.53 10.93
N SER A 116 -3.57 -27.62 11.89
CA SER A 116 -3.90 -27.81 13.31
C SER A 116 -5.35 -27.49 13.66
N TYR A 117 -6.21 -27.12 12.69
CA TYR A 117 -7.58 -26.61 12.89
C TYR A 117 -7.64 -25.30 13.70
N GLU A 118 -6.49 -24.65 13.92
CA GLU A 118 -6.42 -23.32 14.52
C GLU A 118 -6.72 -22.26 13.46
N HIS A 119 -7.51 -21.26 13.87
CA HIS A 119 -7.86 -20.13 13.02
C HIS A 119 -6.92 -18.98 13.34
N HIS A 120 -5.92 -18.77 12.50
CA HIS A 120 -5.08 -17.57 12.61
C HIS A 120 -5.73 -16.42 11.85
N GLN A 121 -5.91 -15.31 12.56
CA GLN A 121 -6.44 -14.07 11.99
C GLN A 121 -5.27 -13.17 11.60
N TYR A 122 -5.28 -12.72 10.35
CA TYR A 122 -4.27 -11.83 9.80
C TYR A 122 -4.90 -10.50 9.41
N VAL A 123 -4.10 -9.45 9.54
CA VAL A 123 -4.41 -8.13 9.03
C VAL A 123 -4.14 -8.14 7.53
N SER A 124 -5.12 -7.77 6.74
CA SER A 124 -4.98 -7.56 5.31
C SER A 124 -5.44 -6.16 4.95
N LEU A 125 -4.93 -5.65 3.83
CA LEU A 125 -5.38 -4.37 3.32
C LEU A 125 -5.38 -4.31 1.80
N MET A 126 -6.29 -3.51 1.28
CA MET A 126 -6.36 -3.17 -0.13
C MET A 126 -6.18 -1.67 -0.31
N ILE A 127 -5.23 -1.28 -1.15
CA ILE A 127 -4.99 0.12 -1.55
C ILE A 127 -5.48 0.29 -2.98
N GLN A 128 -6.58 1.02 -3.16
CA GLN A 128 -7.13 1.35 -4.47
C GLN A 128 -6.63 2.72 -4.90
N GLY A 129 -5.89 2.73 -5.99
CA GLY A 129 -5.54 3.93 -6.73
C GLY A 129 -6.53 4.22 -7.86
N VAL A 130 -6.31 5.32 -8.59
CA VAL A 130 -7.13 5.69 -9.76
C VAL A 130 -7.04 4.63 -10.87
N THR A 131 -5.83 4.15 -11.16
CA THR A 131 -5.56 3.30 -12.33
C THR A 131 -5.22 1.85 -11.98
N ARG A 132 -4.83 1.60 -10.73
CA ARG A 132 -4.45 0.26 -10.25
C ARG A 132 -4.77 0.06 -8.77
N THR A 133 -4.85 -1.20 -8.39
CA THR A 133 -5.07 -1.66 -7.02
C THR A 133 -3.90 -2.50 -6.54
N VAL A 134 -3.51 -2.35 -5.28
CA VAL A 134 -2.57 -3.24 -4.61
C VAL A 134 -3.30 -3.92 -3.47
N ILE A 135 -3.26 -5.25 -3.44
CA ILE A 135 -3.88 -6.06 -2.38
C ILE A 135 -2.79 -6.79 -1.59
N PHE A 136 -2.76 -6.50 -0.29
CA PHE A 136 -1.81 -6.98 0.69
C PHE A 136 -2.52 -7.97 1.61
N ASP A 137 -2.85 -9.13 1.06
CA ASP A 137 -3.58 -10.17 1.77
C ASP A 137 -2.80 -11.47 1.88
N GLN A 138 -1.75 -11.63 1.05
CA GLN A 138 -0.74 -12.68 1.18
C GLN A 138 0.39 -12.30 2.13
N VAL A 139 0.41 -11.05 2.59
CA VAL A 139 1.31 -10.60 3.65
C VAL A 139 0.65 -10.93 4.99
N ARG A 140 1.20 -11.90 5.72
CA ARG A 140 0.62 -12.43 6.96
C ARG A 140 0.87 -11.49 8.16
N LEU A 141 0.44 -10.22 8.05
CA LEU A 141 0.53 -9.26 9.14
C LEU A 141 -0.33 -9.74 10.31
N SER A 142 0.18 -9.69 11.54
CA SER A 142 -0.55 -10.17 12.72
C SER A 142 -0.47 -9.20 13.90
N LEU A 143 -1.31 -9.43 14.91
CA LEU A 143 -1.34 -8.67 16.16
C LEU A 143 -1.00 -9.55 17.38
N GLU A 144 -0.52 -10.78 17.14
CA GLU A 144 -0.31 -11.79 18.17
C GLU A 144 0.89 -11.48 19.09
N SER A 145 1.88 -10.75 18.58
CA SER A 145 3.07 -10.34 19.32
C SER A 145 3.18 -8.82 19.39
N VAL A 146 3.92 -8.31 20.39
CA VAL A 146 4.17 -6.87 20.53
C VAL A 146 4.92 -6.31 19.31
N SER A 147 5.87 -7.06 18.74
CA SER A 147 6.61 -6.63 17.55
C SER A 147 5.72 -6.55 16.31
N HIS A 148 4.86 -7.55 16.07
CA HIS A 148 3.96 -7.52 14.92
C HIS A 148 2.90 -6.43 15.09
N ALA A 149 2.41 -6.21 16.31
CA ALA A 149 1.52 -5.10 16.62
C ALA A 149 2.17 -3.73 16.36
N ALA A 150 3.47 -3.57 16.65
CA ALA A 150 4.21 -2.36 16.32
C ALA A 150 4.22 -2.09 14.81
N GLU A 151 4.44 -3.12 13.98
CA GLU A 151 4.43 -2.99 12.52
C GLU A 151 3.06 -2.58 11.98
N VAL A 152 1.99 -3.26 12.40
CA VAL A 152 0.62 -2.92 12.01
C VAL A 152 0.25 -1.52 12.49
N SER A 153 0.64 -1.15 13.71
CA SER A 153 0.41 0.20 14.25
C SER A 153 1.14 1.27 13.44
N GLY A 154 2.36 0.99 12.97
CA GLY A 154 3.10 1.89 12.09
C GLY A 154 2.43 2.09 10.74
N ILE A 155 1.90 1.02 10.14
CA ILE A 155 1.12 1.08 8.90
C ILE A 155 -0.14 1.93 9.10
N LEU A 156 -0.92 1.66 10.15
CA LEU A 156 -2.11 2.43 10.48
C LEU A 156 -1.81 3.89 10.76
N LEU A 157 -0.73 4.19 11.49
CA LEU A 157 -0.30 5.56 11.76
C LEU A 157 0.02 6.31 10.47
N ALA A 158 0.76 5.69 9.55
CA ALA A 158 1.06 6.27 8.25
C ALA A 158 -0.23 6.51 7.45
N ALA A 159 -1.13 5.53 7.40
CA ALA A 159 -2.39 5.62 6.69
C ALA A 159 -3.29 6.74 7.26
N VAL A 160 -3.46 6.81 8.58
CA VAL A 160 -4.26 7.84 9.28
C VAL A 160 -3.67 9.23 9.06
N SER A 161 -2.35 9.36 9.11
CA SER A 161 -1.68 10.64 8.95
C SER A 161 -1.74 11.15 7.51
N MET A 162 -1.61 10.26 6.52
CA MET A 162 -1.47 10.65 5.12
C MET A 162 -2.79 10.66 4.35
N TYR A 163 -3.76 9.82 4.75
CA TYR A 163 -4.99 9.54 4.02
C TYR A 163 -6.25 9.50 4.90
N PRO A 164 -6.45 10.44 5.86
CA PRO A 164 -7.54 10.36 6.85
C PRO A 164 -8.96 10.29 6.24
N ASN A 165 -9.13 10.81 5.02
CA ASN A 165 -10.44 10.80 4.34
C ASN A 165 -10.67 9.60 3.43
N ALA A 166 -9.68 8.72 3.27
CA ALA A 166 -9.70 7.59 2.36
C ALA A 166 -9.54 6.25 3.09
N LEU A 167 -9.75 6.21 4.41
CA LEU A 167 -9.59 5.01 5.23
C LEU A 167 -10.92 4.34 5.54
N TYR A 168 -10.93 3.04 5.35
CA TYR A 168 -12.10 2.19 5.54
C TYR A 168 -11.69 0.86 6.17
N TYR A 169 -12.67 0.17 6.74
CA TYR A 169 -12.51 -1.21 7.17
C TYR A 169 -13.76 -2.04 6.86
N LEU A 170 -13.62 -3.37 6.90
CA LEU A 170 -14.74 -4.30 6.71
C LEU A 170 -15.14 -4.93 8.07
N PRO A 171 -16.26 -4.50 8.69
CA PRO A 171 -16.65 -4.97 10.03
C PRO A 171 -17.06 -6.45 10.07
N GLU A 172 -17.81 -6.89 9.08
CA GLU A 172 -18.43 -8.23 9.05
C GLU A 172 -17.61 -9.26 8.25
N PHE A 173 -16.45 -8.87 7.71
CA PHE A 173 -15.74 -9.70 6.75
C PHE A 173 -14.99 -10.85 7.42
N VAL A 174 -15.35 -12.06 7.00
CA VAL A 174 -14.67 -13.32 7.32
C VAL A 174 -14.61 -14.12 6.02
N SER A 175 -13.59 -13.87 5.19
CA SER A 175 -13.40 -14.64 3.96
C SER A 175 -11.93 -14.80 3.61
N ASP A 176 -11.63 -15.92 2.96
CA ASP A 176 -10.30 -16.33 2.51
C ASP A 176 -10.03 -15.74 1.13
N THR A 177 -9.66 -14.46 1.08
CA THR A 177 -9.19 -13.87 -0.19
C THR A 177 -7.97 -14.61 -0.73
N LEU A 178 -7.17 -15.30 0.12
CA LEU A 178 -5.93 -16.00 -0.28
C LEU A 178 -6.20 -17.07 -1.34
N ARG A 179 -7.35 -17.75 -1.27
CA ARG A 179 -7.74 -18.81 -2.22
C ARG A 179 -8.23 -18.29 -3.58
N LEU A 180 -8.49 -16.98 -3.70
CA LEU A 180 -9.02 -16.40 -4.94
C LEU A 180 -7.90 -15.87 -5.83
N PRO A 181 -8.06 -15.92 -7.18
CA PRO A 181 -7.25 -15.12 -8.10
C PRO A 181 -7.31 -13.62 -7.77
N PRO A 182 -6.26 -12.83 -8.06
CA PRO A 182 -6.21 -11.41 -7.66
C PRO A 182 -7.42 -10.55 -8.07
N PRO A 183 -7.97 -10.67 -9.29
CA PRO A 183 -9.17 -9.90 -9.67
C PRO A 183 -10.39 -10.21 -8.81
N GLN A 184 -10.63 -11.49 -8.51
CA GLN A 184 -11.76 -11.94 -7.70
C GLN A 184 -11.59 -11.56 -6.23
N ALA A 185 -10.36 -11.61 -5.70
CA ALA A 185 -10.06 -11.12 -4.36
C ALA A 185 -10.37 -9.63 -4.22
N VAL A 186 -9.98 -8.81 -5.21
CA VAL A 186 -10.29 -7.37 -5.24
C VAL A 186 -11.80 -7.13 -5.33
N GLU A 187 -12.50 -7.84 -6.22
CA GLU A 187 -13.96 -7.73 -6.39
C GLU A 187 -14.69 -8.03 -5.08
N MET A 188 -14.35 -9.13 -4.41
CA MET A 188 -14.93 -9.51 -3.11
C MET A 188 -14.76 -8.42 -2.04
N VAL A 189 -13.57 -7.82 -1.94
CA VAL A 189 -13.30 -6.74 -0.97
C VAL A 189 -14.08 -5.47 -1.34
N VAL A 190 -14.26 -5.18 -2.63
CA VAL A 190 -15.00 -4.00 -3.12
C VAL A 190 -16.51 -4.13 -2.91
N GLU A 191 -17.07 -5.33 -3.10
CA GLU A 191 -18.51 -5.60 -2.95
C GLU A 191 -18.95 -5.72 -1.48
N THR A 192 -18.00 -5.99 -0.58
CA THR A 192 -18.28 -6.07 0.85
C THR A 192 -18.62 -4.69 1.41
N HIS A 193 -19.61 -4.63 2.32
CA HIS A 193 -19.91 -3.43 3.09
C HIS A 193 -18.65 -2.94 3.82
N LYS A 194 -18.27 -1.69 3.57
CA LYS A 194 -17.17 -1.02 4.25
C LYS A 194 -17.65 0.18 5.06
N GLU A 195 -17.09 0.35 6.24
CA GLU A 195 -17.29 1.51 7.09
C GLU A 195 -16.05 2.41 7.06
N LYS A 196 -16.23 3.71 7.34
CA LYS A 196 -15.11 4.65 7.41
C LYS A 196 -14.33 4.43 8.71
N LEU A 197 -13.02 4.25 8.60
CA LEU A 197 -12.15 4.08 9.78
C LEU A 197 -11.76 5.46 10.32
N ASN A 198 -12.54 5.98 11.28
CA ASN A 198 -12.26 7.28 11.91
C ASN A 198 -11.45 7.13 13.20
N ASP A 199 -11.69 6.07 13.96
CA ASP A 199 -10.95 5.75 15.18
C ASP A 199 -10.26 4.38 15.00
N PRO A 200 -8.92 4.28 15.16
CA PRO A 200 -8.22 3.00 15.02
C PRO A 200 -8.74 1.92 15.98
N ALA A 201 -9.44 2.29 17.05
CA ALA A 201 -10.11 1.34 17.92
C ALA A 201 -11.11 0.44 17.18
N ASP A 202 -11.84 0.96 16.19
CA ASP A 202 -12.79 0.15 15.39
C ASP A 202 -12.07 -0.96 14.63
N PHE A 203 -10.84 -0.70 14.18
CA PHE A 203 -9.99 -1.71 13.54
C PHE A 203 -9.52 -2.77 14.54
N PHE A 204 -9.04 -2.37 15.72
CA PHE A 204 -8.52 -3.32 16.70
C PHE A 204 -9.63 -4.17 17.34
N ASP A 205 -10.85 -3.64 17.44
CA ASP A 205 -12.05 -4.37 17.87
C ASP A 205 -12.34 -5.57 16.93
N LEU A 206 -12.00 -5.49 15.64
CA LEU A 206 -12.13 -6.61 14.69
C LEU A 206 -11.31 -7.84 15.11
N PHE A 207 -10.23 -7.64 15.86
CA PHE A 207 -9.32 -8.69 16.31
C PHE A 207 -9.50 -9.00 17.81
N GLY A 208 -10.54 -8.43 18.45
CA GLY A 208 -10.82 -8.64 19.88
C GLY A 208 -9.72 -8.12 20.80
N ILE A 209 -8.94 -7.13 20.37
CA ILE A 209 -7.85 -6.57 21.17
C ILE A 209 -8.43 -5.64 22.24
N GLY A 210 -8.15 -5.98 23.50
CA GLY A 210 -8.64 -5.24 24.67
C GLY A 210 -7.56 -4.44 25.41
N ALA A 211 -7.99 -3.77 26.48
CA ALA A 211 -7.18 -2.89 27.31
C ALA A 211 -5.89 -3.54 27.86
N GLU A 212 -5.94 -4.81 28.26
CA GLU A 212 -4.75 -5.52 28.75
C GLU A 212 -3.66 -5.67 27.67
N THR A 213 -4.06 -5.90 26.42
CA THR A 213 -3.12 -5.99 25.30
C THR A 213 -2.55 -4.62 24.94
N TYR A 214 -3.38 -3.58 24.91
CA TYR A 214 -2.92 -2.21 24.72
C TYR A 214 -1.91 -1.79 25.78
N ALA A 215 -2.17 -2.10 27.06
CA ALA A 215 -1.25 -1.80 28.15
C ALA A 215 0.12 -2.46 27.94
N ARG A 216 0.15 -3.73 27.49
CA ARG A 216 1.41 -4.43 27.16
C ARG A 216 2.17 -3.75 26.03
N TRP A 217 1.50 -3.26 24.99
CA TRP A 217 2.15 -2.53 23.90
C TRP A 217 2.72 -1.18 24.37
N LEU A 218 1.97 -0.46 25.20
CA LEU A 218 2.38 0.83 25.75
C LEU A 218 3.54 0.75 26.76
N MET A 219 3.86 -0.44 27.28
CA MET A 219 5.06 -0.65 28.09
C MET A 219 6.36 -0.61 27.27
N VAL A 220 6.28 -0.83 25.95
CA VAL A 220 7.45 -0.77 25.07
C VAL A 220 7.71 0.69 24.68
N PRO A 221 8.90 1.24 24.97
CA PRO A 221 9.26 2.60 24.56
C PRO A 221 9.14 2.77 23.04
N ASP A 222 8.66 3.94 22.62
CA ASP A 222 8.52 4.34 21.21
C ASP A 222 7.65 3.40 20.35
N HIS A 223 6.79 2.59 20.98
CA HIS A 223 5.87 1.73 20.26
C HIS A 223 4.91 2.57 19.38
N PRO A 224 4.83 2.34 18.05
CA PRO A 224 4.07 3.20 17.13
C PRO A 224 2.58 3.36 17.48
N PHE A 225 2.02 2.36 18.17
CA PHE A 225 0.67 2.39 18.73
C PHE A 225 0.40 3.63 19.59
N GLN A 226 1.37 4.07 20.40
CA GLN A 226 1.21 5.27 21.23
C GLN A 226 0.98 6.51 20.37
N GLN A 227 1.81 6.70 19.34
CA GLN A 227 1.67 7.82 18.42
C GLN A 227 0.38 7.70 17.59
N LEU A 228 -0.02 6.49 17.19
CA LEU A 228 -1.28 6.22 16.50
C LEU A 228 -2.47 6.76 17.29
N ILE A 229 -2.64 6.32 18.53
CA ILE A 229 -3.81 6.69 19.35
C ILE A 229 -3.82 8.18 19.71
N ILE A 230 -2.66 8.81 19.88
CA ILE A 230 -2.53 10.26 20.12
C ILE A 230 -2.91 11.05 18.86
N THR A 231 -2.32 10.68 17.71
CA THR A 231 -2.52 11.40 16.43
C THR A 231 -3.98 11.33 15.98
N SER A 232 -4.63 10.19 16.20
CA SER A 232 -6.04 10.00 15.83
C SER A 232 -7.02 10.46 16.90
N GLN A 233 -6.56 10.95 18.07
CA GLN A 233 -7.41 11.23 19.24
C GLN A 233 -8.34 10.06 19.60
N SER A 234 -7.80 8.83 19.54
CA SER A 234 -8.56 7.60 19.70
C SER A 234 -9.20 7.48 21.08
N ARG A 235 -10.37 6.83 21.15
CA ARG A 235 -10.99 6.44 22.42
C ARG A 235 -10.15 5.48 23.27
N ILE A 236 -9.11 4.87 22.70
CA ILE A 236 -8.17 4.02 23.43
C ILE A 236 -7.28 4.83 24.38
N LEU A 237 -7.13 6.14 24.18
CA LEU A 237 -6.31 6.98 25.05
C LEU A 237 -6.70 6.76 26.52
N PRO A 238 -5.74 6.35 27.38
CA PRO A 238 -6.03 6.22 28.80
C PRO A 238 -6.46 7.59 29.32
N ARG A 239 -7.67 7.64 29.89
CA ARG A 239 -8.23 8.84 30.52
C ARG A 239 -7.57 9.10 31.86
#